data_AF-A0A3D4Z3J1-F1
#
_entry.id   AF-A0A3D4Z3J1-F1
#
_cell.length_a   1.000
_cell.length_b   1.000
_cell.length_c   1.000
_cell.angle_alpha   90.00
_cell.angle_beta   90.00
_cell.angle_gamma   90.00
#
_symmetry.space_group_name_H-M   'P 1'
#
loop_
_entity.id
_entity.type
_entity.pdbx_description
1 polymer ?
#
loop_
_entity_poly.entity_id
_entity_poly.type
_entity_poly.pdbx_seq_one_letter_code
_entity_poly.pdbx_strand_id
1 'polypeptide(L)'
;SSAEAFRKISSRLNRAILTIAKMPQIVISAIQGPAYAAGFGLAMACDLSVASHASRLSPSFVNIALAPNASSSYVLPRILGPKRALEAFLTARVFSASEARELGLINHVWPEDVFEEELALLVEDLCSRPTLTLARIKKLIRASLKNTLTQQIEMEKREI
;
A
#
# COMPACT_ATOMS: atom_id res chain seq x y z
N SER A 1 7.04 26.91 -12.88
CA SER A 1 6.64 26.24 -14.15
C SER A 1 5.86 24.95 -13.86
N SER A 2 5.26 24.27 -14.85
CA SER A 2 4.54 22.99 -14.66
C SER A 2 5.43 21.89 -14.04
N ALA A 3 6.72 21.86 -14.39
CA ALA A 3 7.68 20.92 -13.81
C ALA A 3 7.93 21.16 -12.31
N GLU A 4 7.88 22.41 -11.87
CA GLU A 4 8.07 22.79 -10.48
C GLU A 4 6.83 22.47 -9.62
N ALA A 5 5.64 22.70 -10.18
CA ALA A 5 4.38 22.26 -9.57
C ALA A 5 4.36 20.74 -9.38
N PHE A 6 4.77 19.98 -10.40
CA PHE A 6 4.88 18.53 -10.34
C PHE A 6 5.87 18.04 -9.25
N ARG A 7 7.06 18.67 -9.16
CA ARG A 7 8.03 18.37 -8.10
C ARG A 7 7.46 18.65 -6.70
N LYS A 8 6.74 19.75 -6.52
CA LYS A 8 6.12 20.12 -5.25
C LYS A 8 5.06 19.11 -4.81
N ILE A 9 4.19 18.67 -5.75
CA ILE A 9 3.20 17.62 -5.48
C ILE A 9 3.89 16.30 -5.13
N SER A 10 4.89 15.91 -5.92
CA SER A 10 5.66 14.68 -5.68
C SER A 10 6.36 14.69 -4.31
N SER A 11 6.93 15.83 -3.90
CA SER A 11 7.55 15.99 -2.58
C SER A 11 6.54 15.82 -1.44
N ARG A 12 5.35 16.44 -1.57
CA ARG A 12 4.27 16.29 -0.58
C ARG A 12 3.78 14.85 -0.47
N LEU A 13 3.61 14.18 -1.61
CA LEU A 13 3.21 12.77 -1.64
C LEU A 13 4.25 11.87 -0.98
N ASN A 14 5.53 12.05 -1.30
CA ASN A 14 6.62 11.31 -0.66
C ASN A 14 6.65 11.54 0.85
N ARG A 15 6.39 12.78 1.31
CA ARG A 15 6.28 13.08 2.74
C ARG A 15 5.10 12.36 3.38
N ALA A 16 3.92 12.35 2.74
CA ALA A 16 2.76 11.62 3.23
C ALA A 16 3.03 10.12 3.35
N ILE A 17 3.65 9.51 2.34
CA ILE A 17 4.06 8.10 2.33
C ILE A 17 5.04 7.82 3.47
N LEU A 18 6.05 8.68 3.68
CA LEU A 18 6.99 8.51 4.79
C LEU A 18 6.32 8.66 6.16
N THR A 19 5.29 9.51 6.28
CA THR A 19 4.47 9.61 7.49
C THR A 19 3.70 8.31 7.73
N ILE A 20 3.00 7.78 6.73
CA ILE A 20 2.29 6.48 6.80
C ILE A 20 3.26 5.35 7.19
N ALA A 21 4.47 5.38 6.61
CA ALA A 21 5.52 4.41 6.85
C ALA A 21 6.02 4.40 8.32
N LYS A 22 5.94 5.54 9.02
CA LYS A 22 6.54 5.73 10.36
C LYS A 22 5.52 5.87 11.48
N MET A 23 4.28 6.26 11.18
CA MET A 23 3.26 6.49 12.19
C MET A 23 2.80 5.16 12.82
N PRO A 24 2.45 5.16 14.12
CA PRO A 24 2.05 3.96 14.83
C PRO A 24 0.64 3.45 14.46
N GLN A 25 -0.25 4.31 13.99
CA GLN A 25 -1.62 3.92 13.62
C GLN A 25 -1.63 3.07 12.35
N ILE A 26 -2.58 2.14 12.26
CA ILE A 26 -2.85 1.36 11.05
C ILE A 26 -3.56 2.26 10.04
N VAL A 27 -3.08 2.26 8.80
CA VAL A 27 -3.63 3.04 7.69
C VAL A 27 -4.22 2.07 6.67
N ILE A 28 -5.50 2.23 6.37
CA ILE A 28 -6.22 1.44 5.36
C ILE A 28 -6.43 2.32 4.13
N SER A 29 -6.09 1.82 2.93
CA SER A 29 -6.57 2.43 1.69
C SER A 29 -7.90 1.80 1.28
N ALA A 30 -8.91 2.62 1.02
CA ALA A 30 -10.22 2.21 0.53
C ALA A 30 -10.37 2.69 -0.92
N ILE A 31 -10.49 1.75 -1.86
CA ILE A 31 -10.42 2.02 -3.30
C ILE A 31 -11.75 1.66 -3.96
N GLN A 32 -12.56 2.66 -4.31
CA GLN A 32 -13.84 2.50 -5.04
C GLN A 32 -13.73 3.03 -6.48
N GLY A 33 -12.83 2.44 -7.27
CA GLY A 33 -12.60 2.87 -8.65
C GLY A 33 -11.15 2.76 -9.13
N PRO A 34 -10.76 3.51 -10.17
CA PRO A 34 -9.40 3.46 -10.72
C PRO A 34 -8.36 4.06 -9.75
N ALA A 35 -7.31 3.28 -9.46
CA ALA A 35 -6.13 3.72 -8.71
C ALA A 35 -4.89 3.58 -9.60
N TYR A 36 -4.51 4.67 -10.27
CA TYR A 36 -3.40 4.71 -11.23
C TYR A 36 -2.26 5.60 -10.78
N ALA A 37 -1.04 5.28 -11.23
CA ALA A 37 0.16 6.08 -11.00
C ALA A 37 0.37 6.43 -9.52
N ALA A 38 0.38 7.72 -9.17
CA ALA A 38 0.55 8.16 -7.80
C ALA A 38 -0.53 7.61 -6.85
N GLY A 39 -1.76 7.44 -7.32
CA GLY A 39 -2.86 6.84 -6.55
C GLY A 39 -2.60 5.36 -6.25
N PHE A 40 -2.07 4.61 -7.22
CA PHE A 40 -1.61 3.24 -7.01
C PHE A 40 -0.50 3.18 -5.95
N GLY A 41 0.54 4.00 -6.11
CA GLY A 41 1.66 4.02 -5.17
C GLY A 41 1.26 4.42 -3.75
N LEU A 42 0.35 5.38 -3.59
CA LEU A 42 -0.18 5.78 -2.29
C LEU A 42 -1.00 4.66 -1.64
N ALA A 43 -1.91 4.03 -2.39
CA ALA A 43 -2.71 2.93 -1.87
C ALA A 43 -1.82 1.78 -1.37
N MET A 44 -0.81 1.41 -2.16
CA MET A 44 0.15 0.37 -1.80
C MET A 44 1.09 0.76 -0.64
N ALA A 45 1.21 2.04 -0.29
CA ALA A 45 1.98 2.48 0.86
C ALA A 45 1.25 2.28 2.21
N CYS A 46 -0.07 2.11 2.18
CA CYS A 46 -0.90 1.84 3.35
C CYS A 46 -0.60 0.45 3.93
N ASP A 47 -1.01 0.21 5.18
CA ASP A 47 -0.78 -1.07 5.86
C ASP A 47 -1.72 -2.16 5.34
N LEU A 48 -2.95 -1.79 5.05
CA LEU A 48 -3.96 -2.64 4.41
C LEU A 48 -4.58 -1.89 3.24
N SER A 49 -5.07 -2.63 2.26
CA SER A 49 -5.82 -2.09 1.13
C SER A 49 -7.07 -2.91 0.89
N VAL A 50 -8.21 -2.22 0.74
CA VAL A 50 -9.50 -2.81 0.37
C VAL A 50 -10.03 -2.15 -0.90
N ALA A 51 -10.75 -2.90 -1.73
CA ALA A 51 -11.20 -2.40 -3.03
C ALA A 51 -12.63 -2.85 -3.38
N SER A 52 -13.37 -2.02 -4.11
CA SER A 52 -14.62 -2.43 -4.77
C SER A 52 -14.34 -3.38 -5.93
N HIS A 53 -15.32 -4.19 -6.37
CA HIS A 53 -15.19 -5.04 -7.55
C HIS A 53 -14.89 -4.25 -8.85
N ALA A 54 -15.44 -3.04 -8.97
CA ALA A 54 -15.22 -2.14 -10.08
C ALA A 54 -13.80 -1.54 -10.10
N SER A 55 -13.03 -1.67 -9.02
CA SER A 55 -11.71 -1.07 -8.93
C SER A 55 -10.72 -1.63 -9.96
N ARG A 56 -9.85 -0.75 -10.44
CA ARG A 56 -8.80 -1.06 -11.41
C ARG A 56 -7.49 -0.46 -10.93
N LEU A 57 -6.44 -1.25 -10.88
CA LEU A 57 -5.14 -0.81 -10.35
C LEU A 57 -4.08 -0.90 -11.43
N SER A 58 -3.23 0.12 -11.55
CA SER A 58 -2.10 0.08 -12.50
C SER A 58 -1.01 1.07 -12.08
N PRO A 59 0.28 0.70 -12.18
CA PRO A 59 1.34 1.67 -11.99
C PRO A 59 1.34 2.77 -13.06
N SER A 60 0.96 2.51 -14.32
CA SER A 60 0.71 3.49 -15.40
C SER A 60 1.73 4.63 -15.66
N PHE A 61 2.88 4.67 -14.98
CA PHE A 61 3.86 5.76 -15.09
C PHE A 61 4.51 5.84 -16.49
N VAL A 62 4.73 4.69 -17.12
CA VAL A 62 5.33 4.63 -18.47
C VAL A 62 4.46 5.31 -19.53
N ASN A 63 3.13 5.27 -19.37
CA ASN A 63 2.18 5.92 -20.30
C ASN A 63 2.26 7.45 -20.29
N ILE A 64 2.87 8.02 -19.25
CA ILE A 64 3.07 9.47 -19.09
C ILE A 64 4.56 9.85 -19.06
N ALA A 65 5.43 8.97 -19.59
CA ALA A 65 6.89 9.16 -19.66
C ALA A 65 7.55 9.46 -18.30
N LEU A 66 7.05 8.82 -17.23
CA LEU A 66 7.63 8.92 -15.89
C LEU A 66 8.19 7.59 -15.42
N ALA A 67 9.29 7.67 -14.67
CA ALA A 67 9.76 6.56 -13.86
C ALA A 67 8.79 6.28 -12.69
N PRO A 68 8.77 5.05 -12.15
CA PRO A 68 7.97 4.72 -10.98
C PRO A 68 8.21 5.68 -9.80
N ASN A 69 7.14 6.19 -9.21
CA ASN A 69 7.18 7.08 -8.05
C ASN A 69 6.19 6.64 -6.95
N ALA A 70 5.96 7.49 -5.94
CA ALA A 70 4.99 7.24 -4.86
C ALA A 70 5.21 5.89 -4.15
N SER A 71 6.48 5.53 -3.88
CA SER A 71 6.91 4.24 -3.32
C SER A 71 6.52 2.97 -4.08
N SER A 72 5.88 3.09 -5.24
CA SER A 72 5.42 1.93 -6.01
C SER A 72 6.57 0.97 -6.36
N SER A 73 7.76 1.46 -6.74
CA SER A 73 8.94 0.64 -7.00
C SER A 73 9.59 0.04 -5.75
N TYR A 74 9.24 0.52 -4.55
CA TYR A 74 9.63 -0.09 -3.30
C TYR A 74 8.66 -1.22 -2.93
N VAL A 75 7.35 -0.98 -3.03
CA VAL A 75 6.32 -1.91 -2.56
C VAL A 75 6.06 -3.04 -3.54
N LEU A 76 5.83 -2.74 -4.82
CA LEU A 76 5.38 -3.73 -5.80
C LEU A 76 6.31 -4.96 -5.93
N PRO A 77 7.65 -4.81 -6.03
CA PRO A 77 8.54 -5.98 -6.09
C PRO A 77 8.62 -6.76 -4.77
N ARG A 78 8.24 -6.17 -3.63
CA ARG A 78 8.17 -6.88 -2.34
C ARG A 78 6.93 -7.77 -2.23
N ILE A 79 5.88 -7.46 -3.00
CA ILE A 79 4.64 -8.24 -3.04
C ILE A 79 4.71 -9.28 -4.17
N LEU A 80 5.03 -8.86 -5.40
CA LEU A 80 4.95 -9.73 -6.58
C LEU A 80 6.27 -10.41 -6.96
N GLY A 81 7.36 -10.04 -6.29
CA GLY A 81 8.71 -10.34 -6.76
C GLY A 81 9.16 -9.44 -7.93
N PRO A 82 10.47 -9.41 -8.24
CA PRO A 82 11.03 -8.45 -9.18
C PRO A 82 10.55 -8.61 -10.62
N LYS A 83 10.34 -9.85 -11.10
CA LYS A 83 9.94 -10.10 -12.50
C LYS A 83 8.55 -9.56 -12.82
N ARG A 84 7.54 -9.95 -12.03
CA ARG A 84 6.16 -9.50 -12.21
C ARG A 84 6.01 -8.00 -11.97
N ALA A 85 6.74 -7.45 -11.00
CA ALA A 85 6.75 -6.01 -10.76
C ALA A 85 7.33 -5.22 -11.96
N LEU A 86 8.45 -5.69 -12.54
CA LEU A 86 9.05 -5.04 -13.69
C LEU A 86 8.12 -5.09 -14.91
N GLU A 87 7.53 -6.25 -15.20
CA GLU A 87 6.52 -6.39 -16.26
C GLU A 87 5.37 -5.40 -16.06
N ALA A 88 4.85 -5.28 -14.83
CA ALA A 88 3.76 -4.37 -14.53
C ALA A 88 4.12 -2.90 -14.79
N PHE A 89 5.34 -2.48 -14.43
CA PHE A 89 5.81 -1.11 -14.71
C PHE A 89 6.03 -0.84 -16.19
N LEU A 90 6.60 -1.81 -16.92
CA LEU A 90 6.93 -1.65 -18.34
C LEU A 90 5.70 -1.69 -19.24
N THR A 91 4.70 -2.50 -18.90
CA THR A 91 3.48 -2.68 -19.70
C THR A 91 2.33 -1.78 -19.26
N ALA A 92 2.43 -1.14 -18.09
CA ALA A 92 1.31 -0.46 -17.45
C ALA A 92 0.04 -1.33 -17.32
N ARG A 93 0.17 -2.67 -17.25
CA ARG A 93 -1.00 -3.57 -17.18
C ARG A 93 -1.96 -3.14 -16.07
N VAL A 94 -3.24 -3.36 -16.32
CA VAL A 94 -4.31 -3.10 -15.35
C VAL A 94 -4.66 -4.39 -14.63
N PHE A 95 -4.59 -4.36 -13.30
CA PHE A 95 -5.09 -5.42 -12.44
C PHE A 95 -6.57 -5.15 -12.14
N SER A 96 -7.39 -6.19 -12.28
CA SER A 96 -8.74 -6.17 -11.68
C SER A 96 -8.62 -6.24 -10.15
N ALA A 97 -9.65 -5.83 -9.42
CA ALA A 97 -9.67 -5.95 -7.96
C ALA A 97 -9.48 -7.42 -7.51
N SER A 98 -10.16 -8.36 -8.16
CA SER A 98 -10.04 -9.81 -7.85
C SER A 98 -8.62 -10.32 -8.05
N GLU A 99 -8.02 -10.02 -9.19
CA GLU A 99 -6.64 -10.42 -9.48
C GLU A 99 -5.66 -9.76 -8.50
N ALA A 100 -5.84 -8.48 -8.19
CA ALA A 100 -5.00 -7.77 -7.24
C ALA A 100 -5.07 -8.41 -5.84
N ARG A 101 -6.24 -8.95 -5.45
CA ARG A 101 -6.39 -9.73 -4.21
C ARG A 101 -5.65 -11.06 -4.27
N GLU A 102 -5.81 -11.83 -5.35
CA GLU A 102 -5.10 -13.10 -5.55
C GLU A 102 -3.58 -12.94 -5.54
N LEU A 103 -3.09 -11.82 -6.04
CA LEU A 103 -1.68 -11.46 -6.06
C LEU A 103 -1.17 -10.84 -4.74
N GLY A 104 -2.04 -10.60 -3.76
CA GLY A 104 -1.68 -10.03 -2.45
C GLY A 104 -1.46 -8.51 -2.45
N LEU A 105 -1.88 -7.79 -3.50
CA LEU A 105 -1.87 -6.31 -3.55
C LEU A 105 -3.04 -5.71 -2.76
N ILE A 106 -4.14 -6.44 -2.67
CA ILE A 106 -5.37 -6.04 -1.96
C ILE A 106 -5.72 -7.12 -0.93
N ASN A 107 -6.10 -6.73 0.28
CA ASN A 107 -6.49 -7.64 1.35
C ASN A 107 -7.94 -8.13 1.14
N HIS A 108 -8.86 -7.19 0.89
CA HIS A 108 -10.29 -7.48 0.73
C HIS A 108 -10.86 -6.82 -0.52
N VAL A 109 -11.75 -7.55 -1.19
CA VAL A 109 -12.53 -7.01 -2.31
C VAL A 109 -14.00 -7.25 -2.01
N TRP A 110 -14.79 -6.19 -2.08
CA TRP A 110 -16.21 -6.23 -1.77
C TRP A 110 -17.05 -5.65 -2.92
N PRO A 111 -18.30 -6.09 -3.09
CA PRO A 111 -19.28 -5.40 -3.91
C PRO A 111 -19.52 -3.96 -3.44
N GLU A 112 -19.88 -3.09 -4.38
CA GLU A 112 -20.07 -1.65 -4.14
C GLU A 112 -21.20 -1.35 -3.14
N ASP A 113 -22.26 -2.17 -3.14
CA ASP A 113 -23.45 -2.01 -2.29
C ASP A 113 -23.20 -2.33 -0.81
N VAL A 114 -22.19 -3.15 -0.50
CA VAL A 114 -21.79 -3.50 0.87
C VAL A 114 -20.44 -2.90 1.28
N PHE A 115 -19.76 -2.17 0.39
CA PHE A 115 -18.38 -1.74 0.59
C PHE A 115 -18.19 -0.89 1.86
N GLU A 116 -19.06 0.10 2.08
CA GLU A 116 -18.95 1.00 3.24
C GLU A 116 -19.23 0.27 4.56
N GLU A 117 -20.19 -0.67 4.55
CA GLU A 117 -20.53 -1.48 5.71
C GLU A 117 -19.36 -2.38 6.11
N GLU A 118 -18.82 -3.13 5.16
CA GLU A 118 -17.67 -4.01 5.37
C GLU A 118 -16.41 -3.23 5.79
N LEU A 119 -16.19 -2.04 5.22
CA LEU A 119 -15.10 -1.16 5.63
C LEU A 119 -15.28 -0.70 7.09
N ALA A 120 -16.50 -0.30 7.48
CA ALA A 120 -16.80 0.11 8.83
C ALA A 120 -16.57 -1.03 9.84
N LEU A 121 -17.02 -2.25 9.51
CA LEU A 121 -16.80 -3.44 10.34
C LEU A 121 -15.31 -3.75 10.52
N LEU A 122 -14.51 -3.67 9.45
CA LEU A 122 -13.06 -3.85 9.53
C LEU A 122 -12.40 -2.79 10.43
N VAL A 123 -12.81 -1.52 10.28
CA VAL A 123 -12.28 -0.42 11.08
C VAL A 123 -12.67 -0.59 12.55
N GLU A 124 -13.93 -0.94 12.83
CA GLU A 124 -14.42 -1.17 14.20
C GLU A 124 -13.69 -2.34 14.86
N ASP A 125 -13.50 -3.46 14.16
CA ASP A 125 -12.73 -4.59 14.68
C ASP A 125 -11.31 -4.15 15.06
N LEU A 126 -10.60 -3.44 14.17
CA LEU A 126 -9.25 -2.95 14.45
C LEU A 126 -9.21 -1.95 15.61
N CYS A 127 -10.19 -1.04 15.68
CA CYS A 127 -10.31 -0.08 16.78
C CYS A 127 -10.63 -0.74 18.13
N SER A 128 -11.24 -1.94 18.14
CA SER A 128 -11.48 -2.71 19.36
C SER A 128 -10.23 -3.43 19.88
N ARG A 129 -9.15 -3.53 19.09
CA ARG A 129 -7.91 -4.19 19.48
C ARG A 129 -7.00 -3.24 20.31
N PRO A 130 -6.07 -3.77 21.13
CA PRO A 130 -5.13 -2.92 21.86
C PRO A 130 -4.23 -2.10 20.92
N THR A 131 -4.40 -0.77 20.92
CA THR A 131 -3.73 0.16 19.99
C THR A 131 -2.21 0.05 20.00
N LEU A 132 -1.60 -0.08 21.19
CA LEU A 132 -0.15 -0.24 21.30
C LEU A 132 0.33 -1.56 20.68
N THR A 133 -0.43 -2.64 20.84
CA THR A 133 -0.11 -3.94 20.24
C THR A 133 -0.15 -3.86 18.72
N LEU A 134 -1.17 -3.21 18.13
CA LEU A 134 -1.23 -3.00 16.67
C LEU A 134 -0.01 -2.21 16.16
N ALA A 135 0.37 -1.14 16.85
CA ALA A 135 1.54 -0.34 16.50
C ALA A 135 2.85 -1.16 16.56
N ARG A 136 3.00 -1.99 17.60
CA ARG A 136 4.15 -2.90 17.76
C ARG A 136 4.22 -3.95 16.66
N ILE A 137 3.08 -4.58 16.31
CA ILE A 137 2.99 -5.54 15.20
C ILE A 137 3.44 -4.88 13.90
N LYS A 138 2.88 -3.71 13.56
CA LYS A 138 3.24 -2.94 12.37
C LYS A 138 4.75 -2.63 12.33
N LYS A 139 5.31 -2.20 13.47
CA LYS A 139 6.74 -1.90 13.61
C LYS A 139 7.62 -3.13 13.37
N LEU A 140 7.29 -4.27 13.97
CA LEU A 140 8.04 -5.52 13.84
C LEU A 140 8.00 -6.08 12.42
N ILE A 141 6.83 -6.12 11.79
CA ILE A 141 6.67 -6.61 10.42
C ILE A 141 7.45 -5.75 9.43
N ARG A 142 7.45 -4.42 9.58
CA ARG A 142 8.21 -3.55 8.68
C ARG A 142 9.72 -3.68 8.85
N ALA A 143 10.19 -3.94 10.07
CA ALA A 143 11.61 -4.12 10.36
C ALA A 143 12.14 -5.47 9.82
N SER A 144 11.32 -6.52 9.83
CA SER A 144 11.73 -7.88 9.40
C SER A 144 12.25 -7.93 7.96
N LEU A 145 11.75 -7.06 7.08
CA LEU A 145 12.19 -6.96 5.68
C LEU A 145 13.65 -6.53 5.50
N LYS A 146 14.31 -6.05 6.56
CA LYS A 146 15.72 -5.63 6.55
C LYS A 146 16.57 -6.34 7.60
N ASN A 147 15.94 -6.86 8.65
CA ASN A 147 16.63 -7.50 9.76
C ASN A 147 17.08 -8.92 9.40
N THR A 148 18.20 -9.35 9.99
CA THR A 148 18.47 -10.78 10.14
C THR A 148 17.53 -11.39 11.18
N LEU A 149 17.42 -12.73 11.20
CA LEU A 149 16.60 -13.43 12.19
C LEU A 149 16.99 -13.05 13.64
N THR A 150 18.30 -13.02 13.94
CA THR A 150 18.78 -12.63 15.27
C THR A 150 18.39 -11.19 15.62
N GLN A 151 18.55 -10.24 14.69
CA GLN A 151 18.15 -8.85 14.91
C GLN A 151 16.65 -8.72 15.15
N GLN A 152 15.85 -9.50 14.44
CA GLN A 152 14.40 -9.49 14.59
C GLN A 152 13.96 -10.03 15.96
N ILE A 153 14.50 -11.17 16.40
CA ILE A 153 14.20 -11.75 17.73
C ILE A 153 14.59 -10.78 18.86
N GLU A 154 15.74 -10.11 18.74
CA GLU A 154 16.16 -9.11 19.72
C GLU A 154 15.26 -7.86 19.73
N MET A 155 14.68 -7.52 18.59
CA MET A 155 13.68 -6.45 18.50
C MET A 155 12.35 -6.88 19.13
N GLU A 156 11.88 -8.10 18.87
CA GLU A 156 10.64 -8.66 19.43
C GLU A 156 10.67 -8.65 20.96
N LYS A 157 11.79 -9.04 21.58
CA LYS A 157 11.97 -9.00 23.05
C LYS A 157 11.73 -7.62 23.67
N ARG A 158 11.95 -6.53 22.92
CA ARG A 158 11.77 -5.15 23.40
C ARG A 158 10.33 -4.66 23.26
N GLU A 159 9.50 -5.36 22.50
CA GLU A 159 8.12 -4.99 22.19
C GLU A 159 7.08 -5.84 22.95
N ILE A 160 7.51 -6.77 23.81
CA ILE A 160 6.66 -7.45 24.80
C ILE A 160 6.46 -6.50 25.97
#